data_AF-A0A7J7QBV5-F1
#
_entry.id   AF-A0A7J7QBV5-F1
#
_cell.length_a   1.000
_cell.length_b   1.000
_cell.length_c   1.000
_cell.angle_alpha   90.00
_cell.angle_beta   90.00
_cell.angle_gamma   90.00
#
_symmetry.space_group_name_H-M   'P 1'
#
loop_
_entity.id
_entity.type
_entity.pdbx_description
1 polymer ?
#
loop_
_entity_poly.entity_id
_entity_poly.type
_entity_poly.pdbx_seq_one_letter_code
_entity_poly.pdbx_strand_id
1 'polypeptide(L)'
;MSELDMMKLWKGLFFCFWHSDKTPVQTELAERLAGLLQQMRPAMAQLYWAGLLATLRREWFAMDHHRLDKFLMLVRKFVAALLARLADTQWDAAAITSLTTQLPLQQQLIPASSSKSLGLSYHLADVWLQELKQLPSQQQQALSQQALLLLLEPFVAVLEAAGEQPLLGRIKEAVFDVLVCDITAAAAGGDVDEEQSLAYCAGRDAAQLAALLFERGASEGVRARNRQVLYSISNELERAAGKRRKLAAAAADAAEQQQQQQQQYEPDQEQQQDAPSTKKKKKKKKQVQQEQPLQEVQPQQEQLLPQQEQLQPQPTAGDGCQWRNAKEQQEAE
;
A
#
# COMPACT_ATOMS: atom_id res chain seq x y z
N MET A 1 -15.24 -26.35 -0.34
CA MET A 1 -16.12 -25.31 -0.90
C MET A 1 -15.76 -25.21 -2.37
N SER A 2 -16.74 -25.32 -3.27
CA SER A 2 -16.51 -25.19 -4.72
C SER A 2 -16.52 -23.73 -5.17
N GLU A 3 -16.10 -23.49 -6.40
CA GLU A 3 -16.26 -22.20 -7.09
C GLU A 3 -17.71 -21.71 -7.09
N LEU A 4 -18.66 -22.61 -7.37
CA LEU A 4 -20.09 -22.28 -7.38
C LEU A 4 -20.61 -21.90 -5.98
N ASP A 5 -20.15 -22.57 -4.93
CA ASP A 5 -20.52 -22.24 -3.55
C ASP A 5 -19.98 -20.87 -3.14
N MET A 6 -18.75 -20.54 -3.55
CA MET A 6 -18.16 -19.22 -3.32
C MET A 6 -18.94 -18.11 -4.04
N MET A 7 -19.39 -18.35 -5.28
CA MET A 7 -20.22 -17.40 -6.03
C MET A 7 -21.60 -17.21 -5.39
N LYS A 8 -22.21 -18.26 -4.82
CA LYS A 8 -23.46 -18.17 -4.05
C LYS A 8 -23.26 -17.38 -2.75
N LEU A 9 -22.18 -17.66 -2.01
CA LEU A 9 -21.79 -16.93 -0.80
C LEU A 9 -21.65 -15.44 -1.11
N TRP A 10 -20.86 -15.09 -2.13
CA TRP A 10 -20.62 -13.70 -2.51
C TRP A 10 -21.85 -12.97 -3.02
N LYS A 11 -22.80 -13.65 -3.68
CA LYS A 11 -24.11 -13.05 -3.97
C LYS A 11 -24.85 -12.64 -2.69
N GLY A 12 -24.82 -13.49 -1.66
CA GLY A 12 -25.39 -13.17 -0.34
C GLY A 12 -24.66 -12.00 0.36
N LEU A 13 -23.33 -12.04 0.40
CA LEU A 13 -22.51 -10.97 1.01
C LEU A 13 -22.66 -9.63 0.28
N PHE A 14 -22.72 -9.65 -1.06
CA PHE A 14 -22.99 -8.46 -1.87
C PHE A 14 -24.32 -7.83 -1.49
N PHE A 15 -25.42 -8.61 -1.40
CA PHE A 15 -26.71 -8.05 -1.01
C PHE A 15 -26.79 -7.67 0.47
N CYS A 16 -26.01 -8.30 1.36
CA CYS A 16 -25.86 -7.83 2.74
C CYS A 16 -25.24 -6.42 2.79
N PHE A 17 -24.14 -6.21 2.06
CA PHE A 17 -23.48 -4.90 1.97
C PHE A 17 -24.29 -3.88 1.14
N TRP A 18 -25.07 -4.32 0.16
CA TRP A 18 -25.98 -3.48 -0.63
C TRP A 18 -27.03 -2.76 0.23
N HIS A 19 -27.55 -3.46 1.26
CA HIS A 19 -28.57 -2.95 2.19
C HIS A 19 -28.00 -2.35 3.50
N SER A 20 -26.68 -2.22 3.64
CA SER A 20 -26.10 -1.44 4.76
C SER A 20 -26.17 0.06 4.45
N ASP A 21 -27.11 0.77 5.09
CA ASP A 21 -27.39 2.18 4.75
C ASP A 21 -26.68 3.20 5.67
N LYS A 22 -26.30 2.80 6.89
CA LYS A 22 -25.60 3.68 7.85
C LYS A 22 -24.09 3.59 7.67
N THR A 23 -23.41 4.74 7.52
CA THR A 23 -21.95 4.81 7.31
C THR A 23 -21.11 4.01 8.34
N PRO A 24 -21.38 4.04 9.66
CA PRO A 24 -20.62 3.22 10.61
C PRO A 24 -20.76 1.72 10.34
N VAL A 25 -21.97 1.26 9.98
CA VAL A 25 -22.25 -0.14 9.64
C VAL A 25 -21.60 -0.54 8.32
N GLN A 26 -21.53 0.37 7.34
CA GLN A 26 -20.81 0.16 6.09
C GLN A 26 -19.31 -0.05 6.34
N THR A 27 -18.66 0.84 7.09
CA THR A 27 -17.24 0.75 7.42
C THR A 27 -16.93 -0.52 8.20
N GLU A 28 -17.67 -0.79 9.29
CA GLU A 28 -17.49 -1.98 10.13
C GLU A 28 -17.69 -3.27 9.33
N LEU A 29 -18.72 -3.35 8.49
CA LEU A 29 -18.98 -4.52 7.66
C LEU A 29 -17.89 -4.71 6.59
N ALA A 30 -17.41 -3.63 5.96
CA ALA A 30 -16.32 -3.71 4.99
C ALA A 30 -15.02 -4.20 5.64
N GLU A 31 -14.69 -3.69 6.84
CA GLU A 31 -13.52 -4.11 7.61
C GLU A 31 -13.61 -5.57 8.05
N ARG A 32 -14.77 -6.03 8.53
CA ARG A 32 -15.01 -7.44 8.84
C ARG A 32 -14.86 -8.32 7.61
N LEU A 33 -15.47 -7.95 6.48
CA LEU A 33 -15.41 -8.72 5.23
C LEU A 33 -13.99 -8.81 4.68
N ALA A 34 -13.23 -7.72 4.72
CA ALA A 34 -11.83 -7.68 4.29
C ALA A 34 -10.90 -8.43 5.26
N GLY A 35 -11.09 -8.29 6.57
CA GLY A 35 -10.30 -8.99 7.59
C GLY A 35 -10.42 -10.51 7.54
N LEU A 36 -11.55 -11.04 7.05
CA LEU A 36 -11.69 -12.48 6.76
C LEU A 36 -10.67 -12.96 5.71
N LEU A 37 -10.28 -12.12 4.75
CA LEU A 37 -9.28 -12.48 3.73
C LEU A 37 -7.92 -12.81 4.36
N GLN A 38 -7.53 -12.16 5.46
CA GLN A 38 -6.27 -12.43 6.17
C GLN A 38 -6.34 -13.76 6.94
N GLN A 39 -7.47 -14.02 7.62
CA GLN A 39 -7.63 -15.18 8.52
C GLN A 39 -7.80 -16.52 7.77
N MET A 40 -8.16 -16.49 6.48
CA MET A 40 -8.37 -17.70 5.68
C MET A 40 -7.08 -18.46 5.35
N ARG A 41 -7.16 -19.79 5.23
CA ARG A 41 -6.11 -20.62 4.61
C ARG A 41 -5.88 -20.20 3.14
N PRO A 42 -4.65 -20.27 2.60
CA PRO A 42 -4.30 -19.69 1.29
C PRO A 42 -5.28 -19.99 0.15
N ALA A 43 -5.58 -21.27 -0.11
CA ALA A 43 -6.52 -21.67 -1.17
C ALA A 43 -7.96 -21.14 -0.97
N MET A 44 -8.40 -20.94 0.28
CA MET A 44 -9.71 -20.34 0.56
C MET A 44 -9.67 -18.82 0.38
N ALA A 45 -8.59 -18.16 0.79
CA ALA A 45 -8.38 -16.73 0.60
C ALA A 45 -8.35 -16.36 -0.90
N GLN A 46 -7.64 -17.15 -1.70
CA GLN A 46 -7.58 -17.03 -3.16
C GLN A 46 -8.98 -17.16 -3.80
N LEU A 47 -9.74 -18.18 -3.39
CA LEU A 47 -11.10 -18.40 -3.88
C LEU A 47 -12.06 -17.29 -3.43
N TYR A 48 -11.94 -16.82 -2.18
CA TYR A 48 -12.75 -15.73 -1.62
C TYR A 48 -12.48 -14.41 -2.34
N TRP A 49 -11.22 -14.07 -2.60
CA TRP A 49 -10.84 -12.88 -3.37
C TRP A 49 -11.35 -12.93 -4.82
N ALA A 50 -11.17 -14.06 -5.51
CA ALA A 50 -11.70 -14.24 -6.86
C ALA A 50 -13.24 -14.15 -6.90
N GLY A 51 -13.94 -14.68 -5.89
CA GLY A 51 -15.39 -14.59 -5.76
C GLY A 51 -15.91 -13.16 -5.56
N LEU A 52 -15.18 -12.33 -4.82
CA LEU A 52 -15.47 -10.89 -4.71
C LEU A 52 -15.33 -10.22 -6.07
N LEU A 53 -14.18 -10.39 -6.73
CA LEU A 53 -13.90 -9.77 -8.03
C LEU A 53 -14.93 -10.19 -9.08
N ALA A 54 -15.25 -11.49 -9.18
CA ALA A 54 -16.27 -12.00 -10.09
C ALA A 54 -17.66 -11.43 -9.82
N THR A 55 -18.01 -11.24 -8.54
CA THR A 55 -19.30 -10.66 -8.15
C THR A 55 -19.36 -9.17 -8.42
N LEU A 56 -18.35 -8.39 -8.01
CA LEU A 56 -18.27 -6.97 -8.31
C LEU A 56 -18.28 -6.71 -9.81
N ARG A 57 -17.50 -7.44 -10.61
CA ARG A 57 -17.49 -7.29 -12.08
C ARG A 57 -18.85 -7.50 -12.74
N ARG A 58 -19.64 -8.44 -12.23
CA ARG A 58 -21.00 -8.72 -12.74
C ARG A 58 -21.96 -7.58 -12.42
N GLU A 59 -21.91 -7.05 -11.20
CA GLU A 59 -22.89 -6.07 -10.71
C GLU A 59 -22.47 -4.61 -10.98
N TRP A 60 -21.18 -4.30 -11.18
CA TRP A 60 -20.62 -2.93 -11.18
C TRP A 60 -21.38 -1.94 -12.06
N PHE A 61 -21.70 -2.33 -13.30
CA PHE A 61 -22.42 -1.48 -14.24
C PHE A 61 -23.87 -1.18 -13.82
N ALA A 62 -24.49 -2.08 -13.06
CA ALA A 62 -25.87 -1.96 -12.59
C ALA A 62 -25.98 -1.17 -11.26
N MET A 63 -24.85 -0.75 -10.69
CA MET A 63 -24.84 -0.01 -9.43
C MET A 63 -25.22 1.46 -9.63
N ASP A 64 -26.12 1.95 -8.78
CA ASP A 64 -26.46 3.37 -8.74
C ASP A 64 -25.36 4.19 -8.04
N HIS A 65 -25.29 5.49 -8.38
CA HIS A 65 -24.28 6.42 -7.87
C HIS A 65 -24.26 6.52 -6.33
N HIS A 66 -25.43 6.48 -5.67
CA HIS A 66 -25.52 6.60 -4.22
C HIS A 66 -24.94 5.39 -3.47
N ARG A 67 -24.81 4.24 -4.15
CA ARG A 67 -24.18 3.04 -3.59
C ARG A 67 -22.71 2.90 -3.98
N LEU A 68 -22.23 3.58 -5.01
CA LEU A 68 -20.87 3.37 -5.54
C LEU A 68 -19.79 3.60 -4.47
N ASP A 69 -19.85 4.71 -3.73
CA ASP A 69 -18.84 5.11 -2.73
C ASP A 69 -18.54 4.03 -1.69
N LYS A 70 -19.57 3.39 -1.12
CA LYS A 70 -19.36 2.33 -0.12
C LYS A 70 -18.69 1.09 -0.72
N PHE A 71 -18.92 0.78 -1.99
CA PHE A 71 -18.24 -0.33 -2.66
C PHE A 71 -16.84 0.04 -3.15
N LEU A 72 -16.57 1.30 -3.50
CA LEU A 72 -15.20 1.81 -3.68
C LEU A 72 -14.40 1.63 -2.37
N MET A 73 -14.99 2.02 -1.24
CA MET A 73 -14.41 1.80 0.10
C MET A 73 -14.22 0.31 0.42
N LEU A 74 -15.20 -0.55 0.11
CA LEU A 74 -15.07 -2.01 0.26
C LEU A 74 -13.88 -2.57 -0.53
N VAL A 75 -13.74 -2.21 -1.82
CA VAL A 75 -12.61 -2.65 -2.64
C VAL A 75 -11.28 -2.15 -2.06
N ARG A 76 -11.22 -0.90 -1.60
CA ARG A 76 -10.01 -0.33 -0.97
C ARG A 76 -9.60 -1.14 0.28
N LYS A 77 -10.54 -1.42 1.18
CA LYS A 77 -10.30 -2.26 2.38
C LYS A 77 -9.83 -3.68 2.00
N PHE A 78 -10.37 -4.26 0.94
CA PHE A 78 -9.92 -5.57 0.44
C PHE A 78 -8.51 -5.55 -0.17
N VAL A 79 -8.14 -4.50 -0.91
CA VAL A 79 -6.77 -4.32 -1.43
C VAL A 79 -5.78 -4.14 -0.27
N ALA A 80 -6.12 -3.35 0.75
CA ALA A 80 -5.31 -3.22 1.97
C ALA A 80 -5.11 -4.57 2.68
N ALA A 81 -6.20 -5.32 2.92
CA ALA A 81 -6.14 -6.63 3.56
C ALA A 81 -5.33 -7.66 2.74
N LEU A 82 -5.41 -7.59 1.41
CA LEU A 82 -4.63 -8.41 0.49
C LEU A 82 -3.13 -8.08 0.57
N LEU A 83 -2.74 -6.81 0.48
CA LEU A 83 -1.34 -6.38 0.51
C LEU A 83 -0.70 -6.67 1.87
N ALA A 84 -1.41 -6.41 2.96
CA ALA A 84 -0.97 -6.77 4.31
C ALA A 84 -0.76 -8.29 4.44
N ARG A 85 -1.67 -9.13 3.93
CA ARG A 85 -1.50 -10.60 3.91
C ARG A 85 -0.24 -11.01 3.14
N LEU A 86 0.06 -10.36 2.00
CA LEU A 86 1.26 -10.66 1.21
C LEU A 86 2.54 -10.24 1.96
N ALA A 87 2.52 -9.09 2.64
CA ALA A 87 3.61 -8.63 3.49
C ALA A 87 3.86 -9.54 4.70
N ASP A 88 2.80 -10.05 5.34
CA ASP A 88 2.90 -11.03 6.44
C ASP A 88 3.56 -12.34 5.96
N THR A 89 3.30 -12.75 4.71
CA THR A 89 4.01 -13.86 4.05
C THR A 89 5.41 -13.50 3.50
N GLN A 90 5.97 -12.36 3.91
CA GLN A 90 7.28 -11.85 3.45
C GLN A 90 7.40 -11.76 1.92
N TRP A 91 6.30 -11.38 1.27
CA TRP A 91 6.21 -11.21 -0.18
C TRP A 91 6.54 -12.49 -0.97
N ASP A 92 6.12 -13.65 -0.47
CA ASP A 92 6.28 -14.94 -1.14
C ASP A 92 5.74 -14.91 -2.58
N ALA A 93 6.57 -15.35 -3.52
CA ALA A 93 6.30 -15.27 -4.94
C ALA A 93 5.09 -16.13 -5.35
N ALA A 94 4.88 -17.28 -4.71
CA ALA A 94 3.73 -18.14 -4.99
C ALA A 94 2.43 -17.52 -4.46
N ALA A 95 2.45 -16.93 -3.25
CA ALA A 95 1.33 -16.20 -2.67
C ALA A 95 0.93 -14.98 -3.51
N ILE A 96 1.89 -14.17 -3.97
CA ILE A 96 1.63 -13.03 -4.87
C ILE A 96 0.97 -13.55 -6.15
N THR A 97 1.62 -14.47 -6.86
CA THR A 97 1.15 -15.01 -8.14
C THR A 97 -0.26 -15.62 -8.03
N SER A 98 -0.51 -16.39 -6.97
CA SER A 98 -1.82 -16.98 -6.64
C SER A 98 -2.93 -15.94 -6.50
N LEU A 99 -2.64 -14.78 -5.91
CA LEU A 99 -3.62 -13.75 -5.57
C LEU A 99 -3.71 -12.58 -6.57
N THR A 100 -2.79 -12.49 -7.55
CA THR A 100 -2.78 -11.42 -8.56
C THR A 100 -3.01 -11.91 -10.00
N THR A 101 -2.41 -13.04 -10.40
CA THR A 101 -2.43 -13.51 -11.80
C THR A 101 -3.08 -14.88 -12.00
N GLN A 102 -3.02 -15.77 -11.00
CA GLN A 102 -3.59 -17.13 -11.06
C GLN A 102 -4.92 -17.26 -10.31
N LEU A 103 -5.82 -16.30 -10.46
CA LEU A 103 -7.09 -16.33 -9.74
C LEU A 103 -8.05 -17.41 -10.31
N PRO A 104 -8.74 -18.19 -9.45
CA PRO A 104 -9.79 -19.13 -9.87
C PRO A 104 -11.01 -18.38 -10.43
N LEU A 105 -12.08 -19.10 -10.80
CA LEU A 105 -13.26 -18.53 -11.46
C LEU A 105 -12.94 -17.82 -12.79
N GLN A 106 -11.82 -18.16 -13.43
CA GLN A 106 -11.26 -17.49 -14.62
C GLN A 106 -11.10 -15.97 -14.43
N GLN A 107 -10.85 -15.51 -13.21
CA GLN A 107 -10.64 -14.09 -12.96
C GLN A 107 -9.20 -13.68 -13.27
N GLN A 108 -9.07 -12.43 -13.71
CA GLN A 108 -7.81 -11.68 -13.69
C GLN A 108 -7.93 -10.67 -12.54
N LEU A 109 -6.87 -10.01 -12.08
CA LEU A 109 -7.03 -8.86 -11.18
C LEU A 109 -7.74 -7.70 -11.91
N ILE A 110 -7.21 -7.31 -13.06
CA ILE A 110 -7.80 -6.34 -13.99
C ILE A 110 -8.02 -7.01 -15.35
N PRO A 111 -9.21 -6.89 -15.98
CA PRO A 111 -9.51 -7.55 -17.25
C PRO A 111 -9.17 -6.65 -18.44
N ALA A 112 -8.54 -7.20 -19.47
CA ALA A 112 -8.09 -6.42 -20.64
C ALA A 112 -9.24 -5.88 -21.55
N SER A 113 -10.47 -6.38 -21.41
CA SER A 113 -11.55 -6.11 -22.38
C SER A 113 -12.98 -6.17 -21.80
N SER A 114 -13.21 -5.60 -20.62
CA SER A 114 -14.55 -5.54 -19.98
C SER A 114 -15.04 -4.11 -19.75
N SER A 115 -15.82 -3.58 -20.70
CA SER A 115 -16.44 -2.24 -20.58
C SER A 115 -17.39 -2.11 -19.39
N LYS A 116 -18.12 -3.19 -19.04
CA LYS A 116 -19.07 -3.21 -17.91
C LYS A 116 -18.40 -3.12 -16.53
N SER A 117 -17.13 -3.51 -16.42
CA SER A 117 -16.37 -3.45 -15.15
C SER A 117 -15.17 -2.52 -15.24
N LEU A 118 -15.21 -1.54 -16.15
CA LEU A 118 -14.11 -0.62 -16.40
C LEU A 118 -13.86 0.32 -15.20
N GLY A 119 -14.92 0.79 -14.54
CA GLY A 119 -14.79 1.60 -13.31
C GLY A 119 -14.13 0.86 -12.15
N LEU A 120 -14.39 -0.45 -11.98
CA LEU A 120 -13.67 -1.28 -11.01
C LEU A 120 -12.18 -1.42 -11.38
N SER A 121 -11.88 -1.48 -12.67
CA SER A 121 -10.52 -1.59 -13.19
C SER A 121 -9.70 -0.33 -12.91
N TYR A 122 -10.31 0.85 -13.09
CA TYR A 122 -9.71 2.12 -12.69
C TYR A 122 -9.51 2.19 -11.19
N HIS A 123 -10.55 1.89 -10.40
CA HIS A 123 -10.46 1.97 -8.94
C HIS A 123 -9.40 1.02 -8.35
N LEU A 124 -9.26 -0.19 -8.90
CA LEU A 124 -8.20 -1.11 -8.51
C LEU A 124 -6.80 -0.55 -8.80
N ALA A 125 -6.59 0.13 -9.93
CA ALA A 125 -5.32 0.80 -10.22
C ALA A 125 -5.06 2.00 -9.29
N ASP A 126 -6.10 2.80 -9.04
CA ASP A 126 -6.03 4.01 -8.22
C ASP A 126 -5.62 3.71 -6.77
N VAL A 127 -6.16 2.65 -6.17
CA VAL A 127 -5.87 2.30 -4.76
C VAL A 127 -4.65 1.40 -4.58
N TRP A 128 -4.15 0.72 -5.63
CA TRP A 128 -3.12 -0.32 -5.47
C TRP A 128 -1.86 0.17 -4.77
N LEU A 129 -1.27 1.26 -5.28
CA LEU A 129 -0.07 1.85 -4.66
C LEU A 129 -0.40 2.71 -3.44
N GLN A 130 -1.62 3.26 -3.34
CA GLN A 130 -2.04 3.98 -2.14
C GLN A 130 -2.04 3.06 -0.92
N GLU A 131 -2.66 1.88 -1.04
CA GLU A 131 -2.70 0.91 0.07
C GLU A 131 -1.33 0.26 0.31
N LEU A 132 -0.48 0.13 -0.72
CA LEU A 132 0.91 -0.29 -0.52
C LEU A 132 1.71 0.71 0.33
N LYS A 133 1.48 2.02 0.14
CA LYS A 133 2.06 3.09 0.97
C LYS A 133 1.55 3.09 2.41
N GLN A 134 0.36 2.53 2.69
CA GLN A 134 -0.18 2.43 4.05
C GLN A 134 0.45 1.29 4.89
N LEU A 135 1.25 0.41 4.30
CA LEU A 135 1.94 -0.64 5.07
C LEU A 135 3.08 -0.05 5.92
N PRO A 136 3.38 -0.62 7.10
CA PRO A 136 4.54 -0.22 7.90
C PRO A 136 5.85 -0.23 7.08
N SER A 137 6.72 0.76 7.30
CA SER A 137 7.95 0.96 6.50
C SER A 137 8.85 -0.28 6.46
N GLN A 138 8.90 -1.07 7.54
CA GLN A 138 9.62 -2.35 7.59
C GLN A 138 9.05 -3.38 6.59
N GLN A 139 7.72 -3.49 6.47
CA GLN A 139 7.06 -4.36 5.51
C GLN A 139 7.28 -3.87 4.07
N GLN A 140 7.26 -2.55 3.83
CA GLN A 140 7.61 -1.97 2.53
C GLN A 140 9.06 -2.26 2.13
N GLN A 141 10.02 -2.11 3.06
CA GLN A 141 11.45 -2.37 2.80
C GLN A 141 11.74 -3.86 2.53
N ALA A 142 10.97 -4.76 3.13
CA ALA A 142 11.04 -6.20 2.88
C ALA A 142 10.55 -6.60 1.47
N LEU A 143 9.81 -5.75 0.75
CA LEU A 143 9.43 -6.01 -0.63
C LEU A 143 10.70 -6.10 -1.48
N SER A 144 10.87 -7.21 -2.20
CA SER A 144 11.99 -7.43 -3.11
C SER A 144 11.67 -6.90 -4.51
N GLN A 145 12.72 -6.66 -5.31
CA GLN A 145 12.55 -6.25 -6.71
C GLN A 145 11.72 -7.26 -7.50
N GLN A 146 11.97 -8.55 -7.32
CA GLN A 146 11.20 -9.61 -7.99
C GLN A 146 9.73 -9.64 -7.52
N ALA A 147 9.47 -9.41 -6.24
CA ALA A 147 8.11 -9.35 -5.70
C ALA A 147 7.33 -8.13 -6.24
N LEU A 148 7.98 -6.96 -6.40
CA LEU A 148 7.33 -5.82 -7.05
C LEU A 148 6.94 -6.15 -8.50
N LEU A 149 7.83 -6.79 -9.28
CA LEU A 149 7.50 -7.17 -10.66
C LEU A 149 6.26 -8.10 -10.71
N LEU A 150 6.15 -9.05 -9.77
CA LEU A 150 4.97 -9.93 -9.65
C LEU A 150 3.70 -9.20 -9.19
N LEU A 151 3.81 -8.15 -8.38
CA LEU A 151 2.68 -7.28 -8.00
C LEU A 151 2.23 -6.38 -9.16
N LEU A 152 3.15 -5.96 -10.03
CA LEU A 152 2.88 -5.10 -11.19
C LEU A 152 2.44 -5.86 -12.44
N GLU A 153 2.76 -7.15 -12.56
CA GLU A 153 2.43 -7.99 -13.72
C GLU A 153 0.97 -7.89 -14.20
N PRO A 154 -0.08 -7.87 -13.34
CA PRO A 154 -1.46 -7.72 -13.82
C PRO A 154 -1.71 -6.39 -14.55
N PHE A 155 -0.99 -5.33 -14.18
CA PHE A 155 -1.08 -4.02 -14.83
C PHE A 155 -0.30 -4.02 -16.15
N VAL A 156 0.89 -4.63 -16.17
CA VAL A 156 1.71 -4.81 -17.38
C VAL A 156 0.96 -5.62 -18.45
N ALA A 157 0.36 -6.75 -18.07
CA ALA A 157 -0.43 -7.59 -18.98
C ALA A 157 -1.64 -6.84 -19.58
N VAL A 158 -2.27 -5.94 -18.82
CA VAL A 158 -3.35 -5.07 -19.33
C VAL A 158 -2.78 -4.01 -20.28
N LEU A 159 -1.60 -3.43 -19.98
CA LEU A 159 -0.94 -2.50 -20.89
C LEU A 159 -0.63 -3.12 -22.25
N GLU A 160 -0.23 -4.38 -22.32
CA GLU A 160 -0.01 -5.10 -23.58
C GLU A 160 -1.30 -5.44 -24.33
N ALA A 161 -2.29 -6.00 -23.62
CA ALA A 161 -3.40 -6.72 -24.24
C ALA A 161 -4.68 -5.87 -24.42
N ALA A 162 -4.88 -4.80 -23.64
CA ALA A 162 -6.15 -4.09 -23.63
C ALA A 162 -6.42 -3.27 -24.91
N GLY A 163 -7.68 -3.19 -25.30
CA GLY A 163 -8.14 -2.32 -26.40
C GLY A 163 -8.43 -0.88 -25.94
N GLU A 164 -8.94 -0.74 -24.72
CA GLU A 164 -9.45 0.51 -24.15
C GLU A 164 -8.31 1.47 -23.79
N GLN A 165 -8.05 2.45 -24.66
CA GLN A 165 -6.99 3.44 -24.45
C GLN A 165 -7.11 4.24 -23.13
N PRO A 166 -8.31 4.62 -22.65
CA PRO A 166 -8.45 5.27 -21.35
C PRO A 166 -7.95 4.40 -20.17
N LEU A 167 -8.06 3.07 -20.26
CA LEU A 167 -7.51 2.16 -19.24
C LEU A 167 -5.98 2.15 -19.25
N LEU A 168 -5.36 2.22 -20.43
CA LEU A 168 -3.90 2.33 -20.56
C LEU A 168 -3.39 3.63 -19.94
N GLY A 169 -4.05 4.74 -20.24
CA GLY A 169 -3.76 6.05 -19.64
C GLY A 169 -3.91 6.01 -18.13
N ARG A 170 -5.02 5.47 -17.61
CA ARG A 170 -5.25 5.43 -16.17
C ARG A 170 -4.26 4.54 -15.43
N ILE A 171 -3.89 3.39 -15.99
CA ILE A 171 -2.85 2.53 -15.39
C ILE A 171 -1.48 3.21 -15.42
N LYS A 172 -1.13 3.93 -16.50
CA LYS A 172 0.09 4.76 -16.53
C LYS A 172 0.08 5.76 -15.37
N GLU A 173 -0.95 6.61 -15.29
CA GLU A 173 -1.07 7.66 -14.27
C GLU A 173 -1.06 7.11 -12.83
N ALA A 174 -1.93 6.14 -12.52
CA ALA A 174 -2.18 5.68 -11.16
C ALA A 174 -1.08 4.78 -10.59
N VAL A 175 -0.36 4.06 -11.46
CA VAL A 175 0.65 3.08 -11.06
C VAL A 175 2.05 3.54 -11.44
N PHE A 176 2.31 3.75 -12.73
CA PHE A 176 3.67 3.92 -13.21
C PHE A 176 4.21 5.33 -13.01
N ASP A 177 3.38 6.37 -13.15
CA ASP A 177 3.80 7.76 -12.96
C ASP A 177 4.03 8.06 -11.47
N VAL A 178 3.22 7.44 -10.59
CA VAL A 178 3.45 7.42 -9.14
C VAL A 178 4.79 6.75 -8.81
N LEU A 179 5.10 5.58 -9.38
CA LEU A 179 6.40 4.92 -9.17
C LEU A 179 7.58 5.77 -9.68
N VAL A 180 7.48 6.36 -10.88
CA VAL A 180 8.50 7.27 -11.44
C VAL A 180 8.71 8.47 -10.53
N CYS A 181 7.63 9.03 -9.97
CA CYS A 181 7.68 10.12 -9.01
C CYS A 181 8.41 9.70 -7.73
N ASP A 182 7.96 8.64 -7.04
CA ASP A 182 8.54 8.13 -5.80
C ASP A 182 10.03 7.78 -5.96
N ILE A 183 10.41 7.12 -7.06
CA ILE A 183 11.80 6.76 -7.39
C ILE A 183 12.66 8.01 -7.59
N THR A 184 12.11 9.05 -8.20
CA THR A 184 12.80 10.33 -8.46
C THR A 184 12.91 11.17 -7.18
N ALA A 185 11.87 11.16 -6.35
CA ALA A 185 11.79 11.81 -5.05
C ALA A 185 12.83 11.22 -4.09
N ALA A 186 12.85 9.90 -3.93
CA ALA A 186 13.81 9.19 -3.08
C ALA A 186 15.28 9.36 -3.51
N ALA A 187 15.53 9.77 -4.75
CA ALA A 187 16.86 10.10 -5.24
C ALA A 187 17.31 11.54 -4.93
N ALA A 188 16.36 12.45 -4.67
CA ALA A 188 16.62 13.88 -4.49
C ALA A 188 16.93 14.27 -3.03
N GLY A 189 16.56 13.45 -2.05
CA GLY A 189 16.86 13.66 -0.63
C GLY A 189 16.28 14.95 -0.01
N GLY A 190 15.26 15.55 -0.65
CA GLY A 190 14.62 16.78 -0.18
C GLY A 190 13.30 16.52 0.57
N ASP A 191 12.67 17.61 1.04
CA ASP A 191 11.37 17.67 1.71
C ASP A 191 10.23 17.07 0.87
N VAL A 192 10.15 15.75 0.86
CA VAL A 192 9.02 14.96 0.37
C VAL A 192 8.40 14.36 1.62
N ASP A 193 7.09 14.52 1.81
CA ASP A 193 6.38 13.87 2.92
C ASP A 193 6.75 12.37 2.93
N GLU A 194 7.53 11.96 3.95
CA GLU A 194 8.01 10.57 4.06
C GLU A 194 6.83 9.58 4.13
N GLU A 195 5.70 10.05 4.64
CA GLU A 195 4.40 9.37 4.74
C GLU A 195 3.71 9.16 3.37
N GLN A 196 4.08 9.94 2.34
CA GLN A 196 3.51 9.85 0.99
C GLN A 196 4.42 9.15 -0.04
N SER A 197 5.66 8.82 0.30
CA SER A 197 6.61 8.17 -0.62
C SER A 197 6.72 6.66 -0.33
N LEU A 198 6.76 5.80 -1.35
CA LEU A 198 7.06 4.37 -1.14
C LEU A 198 8.49 4.21 -0.60
N ALA A 199 8.63 3.85 0.68
CA ALA A 199 9.93 3.63 1.32
C ALA A 199 10.77 2.55 0.61
N TYR A 200 10.09 1.60 -0.04
CA TYR A 200 10.68 0.63 -0.97
C TYR A 200 11.53 1.27 -2.09
N CYS A 201 11.07 2.39 -2.65
CA CYS A 201 11.73 3.06 -3.79
C CYS A 201 13.11 3.65 -3.41
N ALA A 202 13.42 3.77 -2.12
CA ALA A 202 14.70 4.31 -1.64
C ALA A 202 15.93 3.41 -1.91
N GLY A 203 15.78 2.18 -2.41
CA GLY A 203 16.93 1.27 -2.66
C GLY A 203 16.77 0.29 -3.82
N ARG A 204 16.12 0.70 -4.92
CA ARG A 204 15.67 -0.22 -5.99
C ARG A 204 15.98 0.30 -7.39
N ASP A 205 16.18 -0.63 -8.31
CA ASP A 205 16.60 -0.32 -9.67
C ASP A 205 15.40 -0.17 -10.62
N ALA A 206 15.15 1.07 -11.04
CA ALA A 206 14.12 1.38 -12.02
C ALA A 206 14.50 0.91 -13.44
N ALA A 207 15.78 0.65 -13.72
CA ALA A 207 16.22 0.18 -15.04
C ALA A 207 15.70 -1.23 -15.36
N GLN A 208 15.59 -2.13 -14.37
CA GLN A 208 15.00 -3.45 -14.62
C GLN A 208 13.50 -3.38 -14.97
N LEU A 209 12.74 -2.51 -14.30
CA LEU A 209 11.32 -2.30 -14.64
C LEU A 209 11.17 -1.63 -16.00
N ALA A 210 12.06 -0.69 -16.35
CA ALA A 210 12.11 -0.10 -17.67
C ALA A 210 12.39 -1.16 -18.76
N ALA A 211 13.44 -1.96 -18.58
CA ALA A 211 13.81 -3.04 -19.51
C ALA A 211 12.65 -4.03 -19.72
N LEU A 212 11.98 -4.45 -18.64
CA LEU A 212 10.77 -5.29 -18.74
C LEU A 212 9.70 -4.61 -19.61
N LEU A 213 9.34 -3.36 -19.33
CA LEU A 213 8.31 -2.64 -20.10
C LEU A 213 8.71 -2.41 -21.56
N PHE A 214 10.01 -2.23 -21.85
CA PHE A 214 10.54 -2.18 -23.21
C PHE A 214 10.38 -3.53 -23.93
N GLU A 215 10.77 -4.65 -23.30
CA GLU A 215 10.66 -6.00 -23.87
C GLU A 215 9.20 -6.41 -24.11
N ARG A 216 8.31 -6.11 -23.16
CA ARG A 216 6.85 -6.29 -23.30
C ARG A 216 6.29 -5.39 -24.41
N GLY A 217 6.76 -4.14 -24.52
CA GLY A 217 6.44 -3.25 -25.64
C GLY A 217 6.98 -3.71 -27.01
N ALA A 218 8.10 -4.45 -27.02
CA ALA A 218 8.72 -5.00 -28.22
C ALA A 218 8.08 -6.30 -28.71
N SER A 219 7.46 -7.07 -27.81
CA SER A 219 6.84 -8.37 -28.09
C SER A 219 5.86 -8.37 -29.26
N GLU A 220 5.81 -9.45 -30.03
CA GLU A 220 4.89 -9.58 -31.17
C GLU A 220 3.42 -9.55 -30.72
N GLY A 221 2.53 -9.06 -31.59
CA GLY A 221 1.09 -8.95 -31.30
C GLY A 221 0.66 -7.72 -30.48
N VAL A 222 1.54 -7.05 -29.74
CA VAL A 222 1.20 -5.81 -29.02
C VAL A 222 0.81 -4.69 -30.00
N ARG A 223 -0.33 -4.03 -29.75
CA ARG A 223 -0.89 -2.98 -30.63
C ARG A 223 -0.03 -1.72 -30.60
N ALA A 224 0.07 -1.01 -31.73
CA ALA A 224 0.93 0.18 -31.85
C ALA A 224 0.70 1.25 -30.76
N ARG A 225 -0.55 1.53 -30.37
CA ARG A 225 -0.85 2.49 -29.29
C ARG A 225 -0.41 1.99 -27.91
N ASN A 226 -0.58 0.69 -27.64
CA ASN A 226 -0.12 0.04 -26.42
C ASN A 226 1.41 0.12 -26.30
N ARG A 227 2.14 -0.10 -27.41
CA ARG A 227 3.61 0.09 -27.47
C ARG A 227 4.01 1.51 -27.13
N GLN A 228 3.29 2.53 -27.62
CA GLN A 228 3.56 3.93 -27.29
C GLN A 228 3.48 4.19 -25.78
N VAL A 229 2.48 3.63 -25.10
CA VAL A 229 2.34 3.76 -23.64
C VAL A 229 3.48 3.03 -22.91
N LEU A 230 3.74 1.78 -23.25
CA LEU A 230 4.82 0.96 -22.66
C LEU A 230 6.20 1.62 -22.83
N TYR A 231 6.52 2.11 -24.02
CA TYR A 231 7.76 2.83 -24.28
C TYR A 231 7.82 4.20 -23.59
N SER A 232 6.70 4.92 -23.41
CA SER A 232 6.69 6.17 -22.63
C SER A 232 7.12 5.88 -21.18
N ILE A 233 6.50 4.89 -20.55
CA ILE A 233 6.81 4.49 -19.17
C ILE A 233 8.26 4.02 -19.04
N SER A 234 8.73 3.18 -19.97
CA SER A 234 10.14 2.72 -20.01
C SER A 234 11.11 3.90 -20.04
N ASN A 235 10.89 4.85 -20.95
CA ASN A 235 11.74 6.05 -21.09
C ASN A 235 11.70 6.94 -19.83
N GLU A 236 10.56 7.03 -19.16
CA GLU A 236 10.40 7.80 -17.91
C GLU A 236 11.15 7.15 -16.75
N LEU A 237 11.07 5.82 -16.62
CA LEU A 237 11.84 5.03 -15.63
C LEU A 237 13.35 5.07 -15.88
N GLU A 238 13.81 4.97 -17.14
CA GLU A 238 15.24 5.12 -17.47
C GLU A 238 15.77 6.52 -17.10
N ARG A 239 14.98 7.57 -17.34
CA ARG A 239 15.33 8.95 -16.94
C ARG A 239 15.41 9.08 -15.42
N ALA A 240 14.48 8.48 -14.68
CA ALA A 240 14.52 8.43 -13.22
C ALA A 240 15.77 7.69 -12.71
N ALA A 241 16.08 6.50 -13.26
CA ALA A 241 17.29 5.74 -12.95
C ALA A 241 18.59 6.52 -13.28
N GLY A 242 18.61 7.23 -14.40
CA GLY A 242 19.73 8.07 -14.83
C GLY A 242 19.95 9.27 -13.90
N LYS A 243 18.89 9.99 -13.55
CA LYS A 243 18.93 11.11 -12.58
C LYS A 243 19.42 10.63 -11.21
N ARG A 244 18.92 9.48 -10.75
CA ARG A 244 19.32 8.85 -9.48
C ARG A 244 20.80 8.48 -9.45
N ARG A 245 21.33 7.84 -10.50
CA ARG A 245 22.76 7.49 -10.58
C ARG A 245 23.65 8.73 -10.53
N LYS A 246 23.26 9.83 -11.19
CA LYS A 246 24.00 11.11 -11.14
C LYS A 246 23.99 11.74 -9.74
N LEU A 247 22.85 11.72 -9.05
CA LEU A 247 22.73 12.25 -7.68
C LEU A 247 23.54 11.42 -6.68
N ALA A 248 23.51 10.08 -6.81
CA ALA A 248 24.32 9.19 -5.99
C ALA A 248 25.83 9.38 -6.22
N ALA A 249 26.28 9.56 -7.46
CA ALA A 249 27.67 9.87 -7.77
C ALA A 249 28.11 11.21 -7.16
N ALA A 250 27.33 12.27 -7.36
CA ALA A 250 27.63 13.59 -6.79
C ALA A 250 27.67 13.59 -5.25
N ALA A 251 26.83 12.77 -4.60
CA ALA A 251 26.86 12.58 -3.15
C ALA A 251 28.11 11.83 -2.67
N ALA A 252 28.58 10.82 -3.43
CA ALA A 252 29.83 10.12 -3.16
C ALA A 252 31.04 11.06 -3.32
N ASP A 253 31.12 11.80 -4.43
CA ASP A 253 32.18 12.79 -4.69
C ASP A 253 32.26 13.84 -3.56
N ALA A 254 31.11 14.30 -3.06
CA ALA A 254 31.03 15.24 -1.95
C ALA A 254 31.47 14.63 -0.61
N ALA A 255 31.15 13.36 -0.35
CA ALA A 255 31.58 12.65 0.85
C ALA A 255 33.10 12.40 0.86
N GLU A 256 33.69 12.05 -0.28
CA GLU A 256 35.16 11.91 -0.41
C GLU A 256 35.88 13.24 -0.17
N GLN A 257 35.37 14.35 -0.72
CA GLN A 257 35.92 15.69 -0.47
C GLN A 257 35.85 16.09 1.02
N GLN A 258 34.76 15.74 1.72
CA GLN A 258 34.64 16.00 3.16
C GLN A 258 35.63 15.15 3.98
N GLN A 259 35.83 13.88 3.63
CA GLN A 259 36.81 13.01 4.30
C GLN A 259 38.25 13.50 4.08
N GLN A 260 38.59 13.94 2.86
CA GLN A 260 39.91 14.52 2.56
C GLN A 260 40.15 15.82 3.36
N GLN A 261 39.15 16.70 3.47
CA GLN A 261 39.25 17.92 4.29
C GLN A 261 39.40 17.63 5.79
N GLN A 262 38.79 16.56 6.30
CA GLN A 262 38.93 16.16 7.71
C GLN A 262 40.30 15.50 8.01
N GLN A 263 40.84 14.72 7.07
CA GLN A 263 42.17 14.11 7.20
C GLN A 263 43.32 15.13 7.06
N GLN A 264 43.09 16.27 6.40
CA GLN A 264 44.08 17.34 6.26
C GLN A 264 44.24 18.22 7.52
N TYR A 265 43.54 17.89 8.61
CA TYR A 265 43.50 18.65 9.86
C TYR A 265 43.93 17.82 11.09
N GLU A 266 45.04 17.07 10.99
CA GLU A 266 45.76 16.61 12.19
C GLU A 266 46.52 17.81 12.83
N PRO A 267 46.26 18.16 14.11
CA PRO A 267 47.00 19.21 14.77
C PRO A 267 48.32 18.67 15.35
N ASP A 268 49.45 19.10 14.78
CA ASP A 268 50.80 18.84 15.33
C ASP A 268 50.88 19.26 16.81
N GLN A 269 50.96 18.27 17.70
CA GLN A 269 51.31 18.47 19.11
C GLN A 269 52.75 18.05 19.37
N GLU A 270 53.72 18.88 19.01
CA GLU A 270 55.08 18.78 19.55
C GLU A 270 55.63 20.11 20.08
N GLN A 271 55.96 20.07 21.37
CA GLN A 271 57.08 20.75 22.02
C GLN A 271 57.08 22.29 22.13
N GLN A 272 56.76 22.78 23.33
CA GLN A 272 57.65 23.73 24.01
C GLN A 272 57.52 23.66 25.54
N GLN A 273 58.63 23.34 26.21
CA GLN A 273 58.84 23.53 27.64
C GLN A 273 59.65 24.82 27.90
N ASP A 274 59.72 25.19 29.18
CA ASP A 274 60.48 26.27 29.79
C ASP A 274 60.02 27.73 29.62
N ALA A 275 60.32 28.50 30.67
CA ALA A 275 59.70 29.77 31.06
C ALA A 275 60.80 30.84 31.31
N PRO A 276 60.58 31.94 32.06
CA PRO A 276 59.38 32.76 32.30
C PRO A 276 59.61 34.25 31.94
N SER A 277 58.56 35.11 31.94
CA SER A 277 58.53 36.38 32.72
C SER A 277 57.50 37.47 32.30
N THR A 278 56.94 38.10 33.34
CA THR A 278 56.53 39.51 33.47
C THR A 278 55.42 40.19 32.63
N LYS A 279 54.31 40.43 33.35
CA LYS A 279 53.63 41.74 33.60
C LYS A 279 52.82 42.45 32.49
N LYS A 280 51.49 42.53 32.76
CA LYS A 280 50.58 43.73 32.71
C LYS A 280 50.45 44.42 31.31
N LYS A 281 49.31 44.86 30.78
CA LYS A 281 47.92 45.21 31.21
C LYS A 281 47.15 45.51 29.87
N LYS A 282 45.83 45.68 29.71
CA LYS A 282 44.63 45.83 30.56
C LYS A 282 43.38 45.53 29.68
N LYS A 283 42.42 44.67 30.06
CA LYS A 283 41.02 44.77 29.54
C LYS A 283 39.99 44.30 30.56
N LYS A 284 38.76 44.78 30.39
CA LYS A 284 37.83 45.12 31.48
C LYS A 284 36.81 44.01 31.72
N LYS A 285 36.77 43.49 32.96
CA LYS A 285 35.81 42.47 33.43
C LYS A 285 34.40 43.07 33.52
N LYS A 286 33.40 42.42 32.93
CA LYS A 286 32.00 42.46 33.42
C LYS A 286 31.49 41.03 33.46
N GLN A 287 30.82 40.69 34.55
CA GLN A 287 30.61 39.33 35.03
C GLN A 287 29.17 39.21 35.53
N VAL A 288 28.39 38.32 34.94
CA VAL A 288 27.21 37.61 35.50
C VAL A 288 27.16 36.31 34.68
N GLN A 289 27.70 35.17 35.13
CA GLN A 289 27.21 34.26 36.18
C GLN A 289 26.22 33.23 35.59
N GLN A 290 26.65 31.97 35.59
CA GLN A 290 25.88 30.81 35.15
C GLN A 290 24.93 30.38 36.26
N GLU A 291 23.71 29.98 35.89
CA GLU A 291 22.93 29.00 36.64
C GLU A 291 22.48 27.90 35.66
N GLN A 292 22.60 26.65 36.08
CA GLN A 292 22.09 25.48 35.36
C GLN A 292 20.65 25.20 35.83
N PRO A 293 19.70 24.91 34.94
CA PRO A 293 18.45 24.25 35.32
C PRO A 293 18.69 22.75 35.51
N LEU A 294 18.07 22.19 36.55
CA LEU A 294 18.03 20.75 36.84
C LEU A 294 17.02 20.01 35.96
N GLN A 295 17.10 18.68 36.02
CA GLN A 295 16.21 17.71 35.37
C GLN A 295 14.73 17.92 35.75
N GLU A 296 13.85 17.95 34.74
CA GLU A 296 12.40 17.80 34.95
C GLU A 296 11.91 16.39 34.55
N VAL A 297 11.59 15.63 35.59
CA VAL A 297 10.40 14.80 35.81
C VAL A 297 9.66 14.22 34.59
N GLN A 298 9.51 12.89 34.59
CA GLN A 298 8.68 12.10 33.67
C GLN A 298 7.18 12.46 33.77
N PRO A 299 6.42 12.47 32.65
CA PRO A 299 4.96 12.47 32.71
C PRO A 299 4.46 11.11 33.22
N GLN A 300 3.57 11.14 34.21
CA GLN A 300 2.97 9.94 34.80
C GLN A 300 2.02 9.25 33.82
N GLN A 301 2.11 7.92 33.74
CA GLN A 301 1.12 7.08 33.06
C GLN A 301 -0.15 7.00 33.92
N GLU A 302 -1.28 7.45 33.38
CA GLU A 302 -2.58 7.20 34.00
C GLU A 302 -2.99 5.75 33.73
N GLN A 303 -2.76 4.88 34.72
CA GLN A 303 -3.05 3.45 34.63
C GLN A 303 -4.55 3.18 34.81
N LEU A 304 -5.30 3.13 33.71
CA LEU A 304 -6.61 2.49 33.67
C LEU A 304 -6.43 0.97 33.55
N LEU A 305 -6.39 0.27 34.69
CA LEU A 305 -6.67 -1.17 34.76
C LEU A 305 -8.15 -1.42 35.09
N PRO A 306 -8.73 -2.55 34.65
CA PRO A 306 -10.17 -2.72 34.59
C PRO A 306 -10.81 -3.00 35.96
N GLN A 307 -11.99 -2.43 36.18
CA GLN A 307 -12.88 -2.94 37.22
C GLN A 307 -13.38 -4.33 36.82
N GLN A 308 -13.19 -5.30 37.71
CA GLN A 308 -13.65 -6.66 37.54
C GLN A 308 -15.17 -6.71 37.72
N GLU A 309 -15.92 -6.90 36.64
CA GLU A 309 -17.34 -7.22 36.74
C GLU A 309 -17.48 -8.67 37.20
N GLN A 310 -17.97 -8.87 38.43
CA GLN A 310 -18.01 -10.16 39.08
C GLN A 310 -19.18 -11.01 38.53
N LEU A 311 -18.84 -12.08 37.82
CA LEU A 311 -19.76 -13.18 37.53
C LEU A 311 -20.15 -13.93 38.81
N GLN A 312 -21.39 -13.75 39.26
CA GLN A 312 -22.10 -14.66 40.17
C GLN A 312 -23.57 -14.83 39.73
N PRO A 313 -24.27 -15.91 40.15
CA PRO A 313 -24.99 -16.74 39.19
C PRO A 313 -26.49 -16.44 38.99
N GLN A 314 -27.02 -17.05 37.92
CA GLN A 314 -28.44 -17.21 37.57
C GLN A 314 -29.35 -17.61 38.75
N PRO A 315 -30.61 -17.12 38.73
CA PRO A 315 -31.77 -17.92 39.07
C PRO A 315 -32.57 -18.33 37.82
N THR A 316 -33.12 -19.54 37.87
CA THR A 316 -33.81 -20.25 36.78
C THR A 316 -35.29 -19.88 36.58
N ALA A 317 -35.80 -20.24 35.39
CA ALA A 317 -37.18 -20.67 35.08
C ALA A 317 -38.23 -19.63 34.63
N GLY A 318 -39.10 -20.07 33.69
CA GLY A 318 -40.31 -19.38 33.18
C GLY A 318 -40.01 -18.27 32.16
N ASP A 319 -40.71 -18.12 31.04
CA ASP A 319 -41.81 -18.91 30.45
C ASP A 319 -41.76 -18.83 28.92
N GLY A 320 -42.41 -19.78 28.23
CA GLY A 320 -42.40 -19.85 26.77
C GLY A 320 -43.33 -18.83 26.11
N CYS A 321 -42.82 -18.11 25.10
CA CYS A 321 -43.66 -17.35 24.15
C CYS A 321 -43.65 -18.01 22.77
N GLN A 322 -44.75 -18.69 22.47
CA GLN A 322 -45.04 -19.23 21.14
C GLN A 322 -45.26 -18.08 20.14
N TRP A 323 -44.33 -17.89 19.18
CA TRP A 323 -44.65 -17.15 17.97
C TRP A 323 -45.43 -18.05 17.02
N ARG A 324 -46.76 -17.96 17.11
CA ARG A 324 -47.70 -18.72 16.31
C ARG A 324 -47.84 -18.08 14.93
N ASN A 325 -47.74 -18.88 13.87
CA ASN A 325 -47.91 -18.42 12.49
C ASN A 325 -49.29 -17.79 12.28
N ALA A 326 -49.34 -16.68 11.55
CA ALA A 326 -50.58 -16.03 11.14
C ALA A 326 -50.43 -15.40 9.75
N LYS A 327 -50.69 -16.20 8.70
CA LYS A 327 -51.23 -15.77 7.38
C LYS A 327 -51.43 -16.97 6.43
N GLU A 328 -52.44 -17.78 6.74
CA GLU A 328 -53.18 -18.57 5.75
C GLU A 328 -54.64 -18.15 5.83
N GLN A 329 -55.09 -17.36 4.86
CA GLN A 329 -56.50 -17.08 4.57
C GLN A 329 -56.61 -16.33 3.23
N GLN A 330 -56.69 -17.08 2.14
CA GLN A 330 -57.45 -16.73 0.92
C GLN A 330 -57.43 -17.90 -0.07
N GLU A 331 -58.46 -18.74 0.01
CA GLU A 331 -58.96 -19.58 -1.09
C GLU A 331 -60.50 -19.42 -1.16
N ALA A 332 -61.06 -19.50 -2.37
CA ALA A 332 -62.48 -19.35 -2.75
C ALA A 332 -63.12 -17.98 -2.42
N GLU A 333 -63.60 -17.18 -3.37
CA GLU A 333 -64.33 -17.50 -4.63
C GLU A 333 -63.73 -16.89 -5.91
#